data_AF-A0A2M9LGH9-F1
#
_entry.id   AF-A0A2M9LGH9-F1
#
_cell.length_a   1.000
_cell.length_b   1.000
_cell.length_c   1.000
_cell.angle_alpha   90.00
_cell.angle_beta   90.00
_cell.angle_gamma   90.00
#
_symmetry.space_group_name_H-M   'P 1'
#
loop_
_entity.id
_entity.type
_entity.pdbx_description
1 polymer ?
#
loop_
_entity_poly.entity_id
_entity_poly.type
_entity_poly.pdbx_seq_one_letter_code
_entity_poly.pdbx_strand_id
1 'polypeptide(L)'
;MTTTTEARPRSGRLMLNKVPEVTVWFWVIKVLCTTVGESFADWINTQLGVGLVNTAWIFTAVLVVVLAVQLRLKRYAAFPYWLTVVVVSVTGTLYTDILTDQLNVPLWISSAVFSVLLAVVFGVWWLRERTLSIHSVTTLSRESFYWLTVLVTFALGTATGDWTLELTGWSPGVSVLLPLGLIAAITALWRFGANPVLSFWLAYILTRPLGANIGDWLASPKVAQNPGDPTGLAMGTFTTSLIFLGLILATVVYLTVTRADVTESYEATHATQVTSNPRKERIALAGFGLLAVATATLLVWAHGQPHVGPAPETDTTSAVQLAPGQAVKHFPPAKVGALRTLASTSLKDARSGDAAGAHAAAQSLRDLWDADQGSLQPLDQTGWTSIDAQMDKMLKTFGIDHPNPPMSPAQQETELKALLTDLG
;
A
#
# COMPACT_ATOMS: atom_id res chain seq x y z
N MET A 1 -44.79 2.25 47.50
CA MET A 1 -45.31 2.77 46.22
C MET A 1 -44.23 3.69 45.65
N THR A 2 -43.31 3.14 44.87
CA THR A 2 -42.21 3.89 44.24
C THR A 2 -42.64 4.29 42.84
N THR A 3 -42.81 5.60 42.63
CA THR A 3 -43.23 6.22 41.37
C THR A 3 -42.07 6.18 40.38
N THR A 4 -42.12 5.26 39.42
CA THR A 4 -41.28 5.27 38.21
C THR A 4 -41.76 6.40 37.31
N THR A 5 -40.97 7.47 37.22
CA THR A 5 -41.19 8.52 36.22
C THR A 5 -40.63 8.02 34.90
N GLU A 6 -41.49 7.53 34.01
CA GLU A 6 -41.12 7.27 32.61
C GLU A 6 -40.86 8.60 31.91
N ALA A 7 -39.59 8.93 31.69
CA ALA A 7 -39.21 10.01 30.80
C ALA A 7 -39.53 9.60 29.36
N ARG A 8 -40.59 10.17 28.77
CA ARG A 8 -40.87 10.05 27.33
C ARG A 8 -39.64 10.52 26.53
N PRO A 9 -39.10 9.72 25.61
CA PRO A 9 -38.03 10.19 24.74
C PRO A 9 -38.57 11.30 23.83
N ARG A 10 -37.91 12.46 23.87
CA ARG A 10 -38.18 13.59 22.97
C ARG A 10 -37.92 13.15 21.53
N SER A 11 -38.97 13.10 20.72
CA SER A 11 -38.90 12.92 19.27
C SER A 11 -38.32 14.18 18.62
N GLY A 12 -37.00 14.35 18.70
CA GLY A 12 -36.24 15.16 17.76
C GLY A 12 -35.86 14.29 16.57
N ARG A 13 -35.89 14.84 15.34
CA ARG A 13 -35.50 14.14 14.10
C ARG A 13 -34.15 13.44 14.27
N LEU A 14 -34.16 12.16 14.65
CA LEU A 14 -32.99 11.28 14.67
C LEU A 14 -32.52 11.14 13.21
N MET A 15 -31.42 11.80 12.85
CA MET A 15 -30.71 11.42 11.64
C MET A 15 -30.14 10.02 11.87
N LEU A 16 -30.46 9.09 10.98
CA LEU A 16 -29.96 7.72 11.02
C LEU A 16 -28.43 7.71 10.96
N ASN A 17 -27.80 6.77 11.66
CA ASN A 17 -26.36 6.56 11.57
C ASN A 17 -25.96 6.29 10.10
N LYS A 18 -24.88 6.93 9.65
CA LYS A 18 -24.39 6.82 8.27
C LYS A 18 -23.29 5.77 8.09
N VAL A 19 -22.83 5.16 9.18
CA VAL A 19 -21.82 4.11 9.21
C VAL A 19 -22.52 2.76 9.45
N PRO A 20 -22.10 1.68 8.78
CA PRO A 20 -22.63 0.34 9.04
C PRO A 20 -22.37 -0.10 10.48
N GLU A 21 -23.22 -0.99 10.95
CA GLU A 21 -23.01 -1.67 12.22
C GLU A 21 -21.80 -2.60 12.16
N VAL A 22 -21.01 -2.64 13.24
CA VAL A 22 -19.78 -3.44 13.33
C VAL A 22 -20.12 -4.91 13.55
N THR A 23 -20.57 -5.57 12.49
CA THR A 23 -20.84 -7.01 12.44
C THR A 23 -19.62 -7.80 11.94
N VAL A 24 -19.70 -9.13 11.91
CA VAL A 24 -18.66 -9.95 11.26
C VAL A 24 -18.51 -9.57 9.77
N TRP A 25 -19.61 -9.24 9.10
CA TRP A 25 -19.59 -8.82 7.69
C TRP A 25 -18.82 -7.52 7.48
N PHE A 26 -18.90 -6.58 8.42
CA PHE A 26 -18.11 -5.34 8.40
C PHE A 26 -16.62 -5.65 8.35
N TRP A 27 -16.15 -6.58 9.19
CA TRP A 27 -14.73 -6.96 9.22
C TRP A 27 -14.31 -7.72 7.97
N VAL A 28 -15.15 -8.63 7.47
CA VAL A 28 -14.87 -9.39 6.24
C VAL A 28 -14.68 -8.44 5.06
N ILE A 29 -15.67 -7.61 4.76
CA ILE A 29 -15.60 -6.71 3.61
C ILE A 29 -14.51 -5.64 3.79
N LYS A 30 -14.26 -5.16 5.03
CA LYS A 30 -13.14 -4.25 5.31
C LYS A 30 -11.79 -4.89 4.95
N VAL A 31 -11.54 -6.13 5.36
CA VAL A 31 -10.31 -6.85 5.00
C VAL A 31 -10.21 -7.07 3.49
N LEU A 32 -11.32 -7.41 2.82
CA LEU A 32 -11.33 -7.53 1.36
C LEU A 32 -10.98 -6.18 0.68
N CYS A 33 -11.56 -5.07 1.14
CA CYS A 33 -11.27 -3.73 0.61
C CYS A 33 -9.82 -3.30 0.83
N THR A 34 -9.23 -3.67 1.97
CA THR A 34 -7.80 -3.39 2.23
C THR A 34 -6.90 -4.18 1.29
N THR A 35 -7.23 -5.43 0.97
CA THR A 35 -6.45 -6.23 0.01
C THR A 35 -6.55 -5.71 -1.42
N VAL A 36 -7.75 -5.30 -1.88
CA VAL A 36 -7.89 -4.68 -3.21
C VAL A 36 -7.15 -3.35 -3.30
N GLY A 37 -7.11 -2.57 -2.21
CA GLY A 37 -6.44 -1.27 -2.18
C GLY A 37 -4.95 -1.35 -2.53
N GLU A 38 -4.28 -2.43 -2.12
CA GLU A 38 -2.88 -2.74 -2.44
C GLU A 38 -2.76 -3.20 -3.89
N SER A 39 -3.28 -4.40 -4.19
CA SER A 39 -3.01 -5.08 -5.45
C SER A 39 -3.58 -4.36 -6.68
N PHE A 40 -4.62 -3.54 -6.52
CA PHE A 40 -5.17 -2.73 -7.60
C PHE A 40 -4.35 -1.46 -7.86
N ALA A 41 -3.77 -0.85 -6.82
CA ALA A 41 -2.88 0.30 -6.98
C ALA A 41 -1.62 -0.13 -7.77
N ASP A 42 -1.01 -1.25 -7.36
CA ASP A 42 0.18 -1.81 -8.02
C ASP A 42 -0.08 -2.17 -9.47
N TRP A 43 -1.24 -2.77 -9.74
CA TRP A 43 -1.62 -3.16 -11.09
C TRP A 43 -1.77 -1.94 -12.01
N ILE A 44 -2.39 -0.85 -11.54
CA ILE A 44 -2.52 0.37 -12.36
C ILE A 44 -1.16 1.02 -12.59
N ASN A 45 -0.30 1.03 -11.57
CA ASN A 45 1.04 1.59 -11.70
C ASN A 45 1.88 0.81 -12.73
N THR A 46 1.91 -0.52 -12.62
CA THR A 46 2.79 -1.40 -13.42
C THR A 46 2.27 -1.73 -14.82
N GLN A 47 0.96 -1.96 -15.00
CA GLN A 47 0.42 -2.47 -16.27
C GLN A 47 -0.15 -1.41 -17.19
N LEU A 48 -0.70 -0.32 -16.64
CA LEU A 48 -1.24 0.76 -17.45
C LEU A 48 -0.19 1.82 -17.82
N GLY A 49 1.01 1.75 -17.23
CA GLY A 49 2.13 2.65 -17.55
C GLY A 49 1.82 4.13 -17.35
N VAL A 50 0.77 4.45 -16.58
CA VAL A 50 0.29 5.83 -16.37
C VAL A 50 1.26 6.61 -15.48
N GLY A 51 2.06 5.89 -14.68
CA GLY A 51 2.92 6.43 -13.64
C GLY A 51 2.17 6.67 -12.33
N LEU A 52 2.87 6.51 -11.21
CA LEU A 52 2.33 6.59 -9.85
C LEU A 52 1.61 7.92 -9.57
N VAL A 53 2.20 9.05 -9.98
CA VAL A 53 1.63 10.41 -9.76
C VAL A 53 0.33 10.62 -10.51
N ASN A 54 0.26 10.22 -11.78
CA ASN A 54 -0.96 10.41 -12.58
C ASN A 54 -2.10 9.53 -12.05
N THR A 55 -1.78 8.30 -11.64
CA THR A 55 -2.72 7.41 -10.97
C THR A 55 -3.25 8.04 -9.68
N ALA A 56 -2.38 8.60 -8.85
CA ALA A 56 -2.78 9.30 -7.64
C ALA A 56 -3.70 10.50 -7.92
N TRP A 57 -3.44 11.31 -8.94
CA TRP A 57 -4.34 12.42 -9.33
C TRP A 57 -5.72 11.93 -9.76
N ILE A 58 -5.78 10.87 -10.57
CA ILE A 58 -7.06 10.26 -11.01
C ILE A 58 -7.84 9.74 -9.81
N PHE A 59 -7.22 8.95 -8.94
CA PHE A 59 -7.89 8.40 -7.77
C PHE A 59 -8.26 9.48 -6.75
N THR A 60 -7.47 10.54 -6.62
CA THR A 60 -7.83 11.71 -5.81
C THR A 60 -9.10 12.38 -6.34
N ALA A 61 -9.22 12.56 -7.67
CA ALA A 61 -10.42 13.12 -8.28
C ALA A 61 -11.64 12.21 -8.07
N VAL A 62 -11.47 10.89 -8.25
CA VAL A 62 -12.53 9.90 -7.98
C VAL A 62 -12.92 9.92 -6.50
N LEU A 63 -11.95 9.99 -5.59
CA LEU A 63 -12.15 10.09 -4.14
C LEU A 63 -13.01 11.29 -3.78
N VAL A 64 -12.71 12.47 -4.33
CA VAL A 64 -13.50 13.68 -4.11
C VAL A 64 -14.95 13.49 -4.57
N VAL A 65 -15.17 12.85 -5.72
CA VAL A 65 -16.51 12.60 -6.25
C VAL A 65 -17.28 11.61 -5.37
N VAL A 66 -16.71 10.44 -5.05
CA VAL A 66 -17.41 9.42 -4.25
C VAL A 66 -17.65 9.91 -2.82
N LEU A 67 -16.69 10.63 -2.23
CA LEU A 67 -16.84 11.24 -0.91
C LEU A 67 -17.92 12.32 -0.93
N ALA A 68 -17.99 13.17 -1.96
CA ALA A 68 -19.06 14.15 -2.10
C ALA A 68 -20.44 13.50 -2.21
N VAL A 69 -20.55 12.37 -2.93
CA VAL A 69 -21.78 11.58 -3.00
C VAL A 69 -22.14 11.04 -1.60
N GLN A 70 -21.18 10.42 -0.90
CA GLN A 70 -21.37 9.88 0.43
C GLN A 70 -21.85 10.94 1.44
N LEU A 71 -21.18 12.11 1.48
CA LEU A 71 -21.54 13.21 2.37
C LEU A 71 -22.95 13.76 2.11
N ARG A 72 -23.44 13.68 0.85
CA ARG A 72 -24.79 14.13 0.47
C ARG A 72 -25.88 13.15 0.89
N LEU A 73 -25.57 11.88 1.10
CA LEU A 73 -26.56 10.88 1.51
C LEU A 73 -27.01 11.13 2.95
N LYS A 74 -28.31 11.06 3.19
CA LYS A 74 -28.93 11.33 4.51
C LYS A 74 -29.04 10.09 5.40
N ARG A 75 -28.73 8.91 4.86
CA ARG A 75 -28.82 7.61 5.52
C ARG A 75 -27.70 6.70 5.00
N TYR A 76 -27.32 5.71 5.80
CA TYR A 76 -26.42 4.66 5.34
C TYR A 76 -26.96 3.97 4.07
N ALA A 77 -26.08 3.83 3.10
CA ALA A 77 -26.29 3.02 1.91
C ALA A 77 -25.01 2.20 1.68
N ALA A 78 -25.15 0.87 1.64
CA ALA A 78 -24.01 -0.04 1.60
C ALA A 78 -23.10 0.23 0.37
N PHE A 79 -23.68 0.38 -0.82
CA PHE A 79 -22.90 0.57 -2.04
C PHE A 79 -22.04 1.85 -2.04
N PRO A 80 -22.58 3.07 -1.84
CA PRO A 80 -21.77 4.30 -1.79
C PRO A 80 -20.73 4.30 -0.67
N TYR A 81 -21.06 3.72 0.49
CA TYR A 81 -20.13 3.64 1.61
C TYR A 81 -18.95 2.73 1.30
N TRP A 82 -19.19 1.49 0.87
CA TRP A 82 -18.11 0.53 0.57
C TRP A 82 -17.31 0.93 -0.68
N LEU A 83 -17.95 1.56 -1.66
CA LEU A 83 -17.23 2.18 -2.78
C LEU A 83 -16.27 3.27 -2.30
N THR A 84 -16.71 4.14 -1.39
CA THR A 84 -15.85 5.16 -0.80
C THR A 84 -14.69 4.51 -0.02
N VAL A 85 -14.95 3.43 0.74
CA VAL A 85 -13.89 2.69 1.45
C VAL A 85 -12.86 2.10 0.48
N VAL A 86 -13.28 1.53 -0.64
CA VAL A 86 -12.35 0.99 -1.68
C VAL A 86 -11.54 2.11 -2.33
N VAL A 87 -12.17 3.23 -2.69
CA VAL A 87 -11.44 4.34 -3.31
C VAL A 87 -10.46 4.98 -2.33
N VAL A 88 -10.86 5.13 -1.06
CA VAL A 88 -9.96 5.60 0.01
C VAL A 88 -8.81 4.63 0.23
N SER A 89 -9.05 3.30 0.17
CA SER A 89 -7.98 2.32 0.35
C SER A 89 -6.91 2.46 -0.72
N VAL A 90 -7.31 2.49 -2.00
CA VAL A 90 -6.40 2.69 -3.14
C VAL A 90 -5.66 4.03 -3.04
N THR A 91 -6.37 5.11 -2.74
CA THR A 91 -5.76 6.45 -2.65
C THR A 91 -4.75 6.54 -1.50
N GLY A 92 -5.04 5.90 -0.37
CA GLY A 92 -4.15 5.87 0.79
C GLY A 92 -2.84 5.11 0.52
N THR A 93 -2.90 4.01 -0.24
CA THR A 93 -1.70 3.29 -0.72
C THR A 93 -0.86 4.22 -1.57
N LEU A 94 -1.43 4.77 -2.64
CA LEU A 94 -0.72 5.62 -3.60
C LEU A 94 -0.01 6.82 -2.97
N TYR A 95 -0.60 7.44 -1.93
CA TYR A 95 0.06 8.53 -1.22
C TYR A 95 1.26 8.08 -0.38
N THR A 96 1.21 6.86 0.14
CA THR A 96 2.34 6.26 0.85
C THR A 96 3.45 5.93 -0.14
N ASP A 97 3.11 5.26 -1.23
CA ASP A 97 4.04 4.83 -2.29
C ASP A 97 4.74 6.04 -2.94
N ILE A 98 4.03 7.17 -3.15
CA ILE A 98 4.67 8.39 -3.66
C ILE A 98 5.74 8.91 -2.69
N LEU A 99 5.50 8.82 -1.38
CA LEU A 99 6.48 9.25 -0.39
C LEU A 99 7.68 8.32 -0.35
N THR A 100 7.46 7.01 -0.40
CA THR A 100 8.51 6.01 -0.24
C THR A 100 9.29 5.78 -1.52
N ASP A 101 8.59 5.57 -2.64
CA ASP A 101 9.20 5.05 -3.87
C ASP A 101 9.71 6.19 -4.75
N GLN A 102 8.94 7.28 -4.88
CA GLN A 102 9.38 8.44 -5.66
C GLN A 102 10.22 9.41 -4.85
N LEU A 103 9.75 9.77 -3.65
CA LEU A 103 10.42 10.77 -2.82
C LEU A 103 11.51 10.16 -1.93
N ASN A 104 11.71 8.83 -1.97
CA ASN A 104 12.74 8.11 -1.21
C ASN A 104 12.68 8.40 0.30
N VAL A 105 11.47 8.65 0.84
CA VAL A 105 11.26 8.87 2.27
C VAL A 105 11.27 7.51 2.98
N PRO A 106 12.17 7.29 3.96
CA PRO A 106 12.21 6.04 4.70
C PRO A 106 10.87 5.71 5.36
N LEU A 107 10.46 4.45 5.27
CA LEU A 107 9.16 3.96 5.76
C LEU A 107 8.91 4.27 7.24
N TRP A 108 9.94 4.17 8.09
CA TRP A 108 9.83 4.53 9.52
C TRP A 108 9.47 6.01 9.74
N ILE A 109 9.91 6.93 8.86
CA ILE A 109 9.54 8.35 8.91
C ILE A 109 8.08 8.50 8.51
N SER A 110 7.66 7.89 7.40
CA SER A 110 6.27 7.91 6.92
C SER A 110 5.31 7.37 7.99
N SER A 111 5.61 6.22 8.61
CA SER A 111 4.83 5.66 9.72
C SER A 111 4.76 6.59 10.92
N ALA A 112 5.87 7.25 11.29
CA ALA A 112 5.88 8.20 12.41
C ALA A 112 5.03 9.44 12.10
N VAL A 113 5.17 10.02 10.91
CA VAL A 113 4.39 11.19 10.47
C VAL A 113 2.91 10.88 10.42
N PHE A 114 2.50 9.75 9.81
CA PHE A 114 1.10 9.35 9.78
C PHE A 114 0.54 9.02 11.15
N SER A 115 1.34 8.47 12.07
CA SER A 115 0.94 8.23 13.46
C SER A 115 0.67 9.55 14.21
N VAL A 116 1.55 10.54 14.07
CA VAL A 116 1.37 11.87 14.65
C VAL A 116 0.14 12.56 14.04
N LEU A 117 -0.01 12.48 12.71
CA LEU A 117 -1.16 13.05 12.01
C LEU A 117 -2.47 12.41 12.50
N LEU A 118 -2.52 11.09 12.65
CA LEU A 118 -3.67 10.36 13.17
C LEU A 118 -4.00 10.79 14.60
N ALA A 119 -2.99 10.93 15.47
CA ALA A 119 -3.16 11.40 16.83
C ALA A 119 -3.72 12.84 16.88
N VAL A 120 -3.25 13.72 15.99
CA VAL A 120 -3.78 15.09 15.85
C VAL A 120 -5.23 15.06 15.39
N VAL A 121 -5.59 14.24 14.39
CA VAL A 121 -6.97 14.10 13.90
C VAL A 121 -7.88 13.61 15.02
N PHE A 122 -7.49 12.56 15.76
CA PHE A 122 -8.25 12.10 16.93
C PHE A 122 -8.35 13.14 18.03
N GLY A 123 -7.27 13.87 18.32
CA GLY A 123 -7.24 14.94 19.32
C GLY A 123 -8.19 16.07 18.98
N VAL A 124 -8.15 16.58 17.74
CA VAL A 124 -9.05 17.64 17.26
C VAL A 124 -10.50 17.16 17.25
N TRP A 125 -10.75 15.94 16.80
CA TRP A 125 -12.10 15.35 16.79
C TRP A 125 -12.65 15.23 18.22
N TRP A 126 -11.85 14.71 19.16
CA TRP A 126 -12.24 14.62 20.57
C TRP A 126 -12.47 16.00 21.21
N LEU A 127 -11.63 16.99 20.92
CA LEU A 127 -11.80 18.35 21.45
C LEU A 127 -13.12 18.99 20.97
N ARG A 128 -13.49 18.76 19.70
CA ARG A 128 -14.70 19.32 19.07
C ARG A 128 -15.98 18.58 19.44
N GLU A 129 -15.97 17.25 19.39
CA GLU A 129 -17.19 16.44 19.46
C GLU A 129 -17.32 15.66 20.78
N ARG A 130 -16.23 15.57 21.58
CA ARG A 130 -16.14 14.83 22.86
C ARG A 130 -16.55 13.36 22.74
N THR A 131 -16.46 12.81 21.54
CA THR A 131 -16.71 11.40 21.24
C THR A 131 -15.87 10.99 20.04
N LEU A 132 -15.31 9.78 20.09
CA LEU A 132 -14.68 9.08 18.96
C LEU A 132 -15.54 7.91 18.47
N SER A 133 -16.81 7.85 18.91
CA SER A 133 -17.71 6.75 18.61
C SER A 133 -18.29 6.85 17.19
N ILE A 134 -18.11 5.77 16.44
CA ILE A 134 -18.65 5.55 15.10
C ILE A 134 -20.17 5.34 15.06
N HIS A 135 -20.81 5.05 16.21
CA HIS A 135 -22.26 4.87 16.29
C HIS A 135 -23.04 6.19 16.28
N SER A 136 -22.33 7.34 16.23
CA SER A 136 -22.93 8.67 16.36
C SER A 136 -22.51 9.63 15.23
N VAL A 137 -22.29 9.10 14.02
CA VAL A 137 -21.92 9.88 12.83
C VAL A 137 -23.19 10.42 12.16
N THR A 138 -23.77 11.46 12.78
CA THR A 138 -25.03 12.06 12.34
C THR A 138 -24.86 13.48 11.78
N THR A 139 -23.70 14.12 12.00
CA THR A 139 -23.40 15.48 11.52
C THR A 139 -22.30 15.47 10.47
N LEU A 140 -22.30 16.46 9.57
CA LEU A 140 -21.24 16.61 8.54
C LEU A 140 -19.83 16.77 9.17
N SER A 141 -19.74 17.44 10.33
CA SER A 141 -18.49 17.58 11.09
C SER A 141 -17.94 16.21 11.49
N ARG A 142 -18.76 15.38 12.15
CA ARG A 142 -18.36 14.02 12.56
C ARG A 142 -18.04 13.12 11.37
N GLU A 143 -18.81 13.24 10.29
CA GLU A 143 -18.61 12.48 9.07
C GLU A 143 -17.28 12.85 8.38
N SER A 144 -16.91 14.14 8.37
CA SER A 144 -15.62 14.59 7.83
C SER A 144 -14.43 14.10 8.66
N PHE A 145 -14.51 14.15 10.00
CA PHE A 145 -13.47 13.58 10.87
C PHE A 145 -13.37 12.07 10.71
N TYR A 146 -14.50 11.38 10.55
CA TYR A 146 -14.53 9.95 10.28
C TYR A 146 -13.77 9.62 9.00
N TRP A 147 -14.13 10.23 7.86
CA TRP A 147 -13.47 9.94 6.58
C TRP A 147 -12.00 10.36 6.56
N LEU A 148 -11.65 11.47 7.20
CA LEU A 148 -10.26 11.89 7.35
C LEU A 148 -9.47 10.87 8.19
N THR A 149 -10.03 10.42 9.30
CA THR A 149 -9.44 9.36 10.12
C THR A 149 -9.23 8.10 9.28
N VAL A 150 -10.25 7.67 8.54
CA VAL A 150 -10.17 6.50 7.67
C VAL A 150 -9.02 6.64 6.67
N LEU A 151 -8.94 7.75 5.93
CA LEU A 151 -7.85 8.01 4.98
C LEU A 151 -6.46 7.93 5.64
N VAL A 152 -6.26 8.61 6.77
CA VAL A 152 -4.97 8.60 7.49
C VAL A 152 -4.64 7.21 8.03
N THR A 153 -5.62 6.46 8.52
CA THR A 153 -5.39 5.07 8.98
C THR A 153 -5.02 4.12 7.84
N PHE A 154 -5.51 4.38 6.62
CA PHE A 154 -5.12 3.61 5.44
C PHE A 154 -3.67 3.87 5.07
N ALA A 155 -3.25 5.14 4.98
CA ALA A 155 -1.86 5.49 4.70
C ALA A 155 -0.90 5.01 5.80
N LEU A 156 -1.25 5.19 7.08
CA LEU A 156 -0.49 4.65 8.21
C LEU A 156 -0.35 3.13 8.13
N GLY A 157 -1.44 2.44 7.79
CA GLY A 157 -1.50 1.00 7.74
C GLY A 157 -0.65 0.39 6.62
N THR A 158 -0.59 1.04 5.45
CA THR A 158 0.33 0.70 4.36
C THR A 158 1.77 0.88 4.83
N ALA A 159 2.15 2.11 5.22
CA ALA A 159 3.52 2.42 5.65
C ALA A 159 4.02 1.50 6.77
N THR A 160 3.17 1.17 7.75
CA THR A 160 3.54 0.28 8.86
C THR A 160 3.62 -1.18 8.43
N GLY A 161 2.81 -1.61 7.47
CA GLY A 161 2.87 -2.94 6.87
C GLY A 161 4.22 -3.16 6.18
N ASP A 162 4.55 -2.26 5.25
CA ASP A 162 5.79 -2.33 4.46
C ASP A 162 7.01 -2.17 5.36
N TRP A 163 6.95 -1.24 6.32
CA TRP A 163 8.01 -1.09 7.32
C TRP A 163 8.22 -2.37 8.13
N THR A 164 7.16 -3.11 8.45
CA THR A 164 7.28 -4.39 9.17
C THR A 164 8.01 -5.42 8.32
N LEU A 165 7.73 -5.48 7.02
CA LEU A 165 8.42 -6.38 6.09
C LEU A 165 9.89 -5.98 5.95
N GLU A 166 10.19 -4.69 5.79
CA GLU A 166 11.55 -4.14 5.69
C GLU A 166 12.36 -4.43 6.97
N LEU A 167 11.76 -4.18 8.12
CA LEU A 167 12.41 -4.28 9.43
C LEU A 167 12.72 -5.72 9.84
N THR A 168 11.90 -6.68 9.42
CA THR A 168 11.97 -8.08 9.88
C THR A 168 12.49 -9.05 8.81
N GLY A 169 12.46 -8.64 7.53
CA GLY A 169 12.73 -9.53 6.40
C GLY A 169 11.75 -10.70 6.29
N TRP A 170 10.60 -10.63 6.96
CA TRP A 170 9.59 -11.68 6.88
C TRP A 170 8.92 -11.67 5.51
N SER A 171 8.61 -12.87 4.99
CA SER A 171 7.74 -12.96 3.83
C SER A 171 6.35 -12.44 4.17
N PRO A 172 5.60 -11.86 3.20
CA PRO A 172 4.28 -11.32 3.45
C PRO A 172 3.35 -12.31 4.17
N GLY A 173 3.40 -13.59 3.79
CA GLY A 173 2.58 -14.64 4.42
C GLY A 173 2.87 -14.89 5.90
N VAL A 174 4.12 -14.75 6.36
CA VAL A 174 4.47 -14.83 7.79
C VAL A 174 4.07 -13.53 8.49
N SER A 175 4.28 -12.39 7.85
CA SER A 175 3.93 -11.08 8.37
C SER A 175 2.44 -10.93 8.68
N VAL A 176 1.53 -11.63 7.96
CA VAL A 176 0.09 -11.73 8.27
C VAL A 176 -0.19 -12.15 9.72
N LEU A 177 0.66 -12.99 10.33
CA LEU A 177 0.43 -13.52 11.67
C LEU A 177 0.48 -12.45 12.75
N LEU A 178 1.29 -11.40 12.56
CA LEU A 178 1.42 -10.29 13.51
C LEU A 178 0.11 -9.49 13.66
N PRO A 179 -0.43 -8.82 12.61
CA PRO A 179 -1.68 -8.09 12.74
C PRO A 179 -2.86 -9.01 13.08
N LEU A 180 -2.88 -10.26 12.58
CA LEU A 180 -3.92 -11.23 12.93
C LEU A 180 -3.90 -11.56 14.43
N GLY A 181 -2.72 -11.85 15.00
CA GLY A 181 -2.55 -12.11 16.43
C GLY A 181 -2.91 -10.91 17.29
N LEU A 182 -2.56 -9.70 16.85
CA LEU A 182 -2.93 -8.47 17.55
C LEU A 182 -4.44 -8.22 17.53
N ILE A 183 -5.11 -8.42 16.39
CA ILE A 183 -6.57 -8.31 16.29
C ILE A 183 -7.25 -9.34 17.22
N ALA A 184 -6.75 -10.58 17.27
CA ALA A 184 -7.26 -11.60 18.18
C ALA A 184 -7.09 -11.20 19.65
N ALA A 185 -5.93 -10.67 20.03
CA ALA A 185 -5.66 -10.18 21.39
C ALA A 185 -6.55 -8.98 21.76
N ILE A 186 -6.73 -8.02 20.84
CA ILE A 186 -7.64 -6.88 21.02
C ILE A 186 -9.09 -7.34 21.20
N THR A 187 -9.51 -8.34 20.42
CA THR A 187 -10.85 -8.94 20.52
C THR A 187 -11.05 -9.64 21.87
N ALA A 188 -10.04 -10.35 22.37
CA ALA A 188 -10.07 -10.95 23.70
C ALA A 188 -10.16 -9.89 24.81
N LEU A 189 -9.38 -8.81 24.72
CA LEU A 189 -9.43 -7.68 25.66
C LEU A 189 -10.79 -6.97 25.61
N TRP A 190 -11.35 -6.76 24.42
CA TRP A 190 -12.69 -6.23 24.24
C TRP A 190 -13.74 -7.11 24.93
N ARG A 191 -13.68 -8.43 24.73
CA ARG A 191 -14.58 -9.38 25.40
C ARG A 191 -14.42 -9.40 26.92
N PHE A 192 -13.23 -9.10 27.42
CA PHE A 192 -12.94 -8.94 28.84
C PHE A 192 -13.54 -7.66 29.45
N GLY A 193 -13.81 -6.64 28.63
CA GLY A 193 -14.40 -5.36 29.06
C GLY A 193 -13.54 -4.13 28.75
N ALA A 194 -12.67 -4.20 27.74
CA ALA A 194 -11.96 -3.03 27.22
C ALA A 194 -12.92 -2.01 26.61
N ASN A 195 -12.45 -0.77 26.49
CA ASN A 195 -13.20 0.32 25.87
C ASN A 195 -13.54 -0.03 24.40
N PRO A 196 -14.83 -0.13 24.02
CA PRO A 196 -15.23 -0.56 22.68
C PRO A 196 -14.71 0.34 21.55
N VAL A 197 -14.62 1.65 21.79
CA VAL A 197 -14.17 2.63 20.80
C VAL A 197 -12.67 2.48 20.55
N LEU A 198 -11.87 2.34 21.61
CA LEU A 198 -10.43 2.11 21.48
C LEU A 198 -10.14 0.76 20.80
N SER A 199 -10.82 -0.31 21.24
CA SER A 199 -10.71 -1.64 20.63
C SER A 199 -11.04 -1.60 19.14
N PHE A 200 -12.10 -0.88 18.76
CA PHE A 200 -12.49 -0.72 17.37
C PHE A 200 -11.39 -0.05 16.55
N TRP A 201 -10.87 1.11 16.98
CA TRP A 201 -9.85 1.83 16.20
C TRP A 201 -8.53 1.07 16.11
N LEU A 202 -8.10 0.41 17.19
CA LEU A 202 -6.90 -0.44 17.16
C LEU A 202 -7.05 -1.61 16.17
N ALA A 203 -8.17 -2.33 16.24
CA ALA A 203 -8.45 -3.40 15.29
C ALA A 203 -8.57 -2.86 13.85
N TYR A 204 -9.24 -1.73 13.67
CA TYR A 204 -9.44 -1.08 12.37
C TYR A 204 -8.10 -0.72 11.72
N ILE A 205 -7.17 -0.11 12.45
CA ILE A 205 -5.84 0.24 11.94
C ILE A 205 -5.09 -1.04 11.52
N LEU A 206 -5.14 -2.09 12.34
CA LEU A 206 -4.44 -3.36 12.07
C LEU A 206 -5.04 -4.17 10.91
N THR A 207 -6.29 -3.94 10.52
CA THR A 207 -6.85 -4.61 9.34
C THR A 207 -6.14 -4.22 8.04
N ARG A 208 -5.52 -3.04 7.98
CA ARG A 208 -4.81 -2.60 6.77
C ARG A 208 -3.52 -3.40 6.50
N PRO A 209 -2.55 -3.47 7.43
CA PRO A 209 -1.36 -4.31 7.22
C PRO A 209 -1.73 -5.79 7.08
N LEU A 210 -2.80 -6.25 7.74
CA LEU A 210 -3.33 -7.60 7.51
C LEU A 210 -3.74 -7.81 6.04
N GLY A 211 -4.53 -6.89 5.48
CA GLY A 211 -5.02 -6.99 4.12
C GLY A 211 -3.95 -6.83 3.06
N ALA A 212 -2.98 -5.93 3.26
CA ALA A 212 -1.80 -5.74 2.40
C ALA A 212 -0.99 -7.04 2.32
N ASN A 213 -0.53 -7.53 3.48
CA ASN A 213 0.26 -8.76 3.58
C ASN A 213 -0.44 -9.99 2.96
N ILE A 214 -1.77 -10.10 3.07
CA ILE A 214 -2.55 -11.15 2.41
C ILE A 214 -2.56 -10.96 0.89
N GLY A 215 -2.75 -9.74 0.41
CA GLY A 215 -2.71 -9.38 -1.01
C GLY A 215 -1.38 -9.74 -1.63
N ASP A 216 -0.30 -9.27 -1.02
CA ASP A 216 1.07 -9.50 -1.48
C ASP A 216 1.38 -10.98 -1.46
N TRP A 217 1.03 -11.70 -0.38
CA TRP A 217 1.24 -13.13 -0.30
C TRP A 217 0.47 -13.91 -1.39
N LEU A 218 -0.73 -13.46 -1.78
CA LEU A 218 -1.49 -14.11 -2.85
C LEU A 218 -0.94 -13.76 -4.24
N ALA A 219 -0.51 -12.52 -4.43
CA ALA A 219 0.02 -12.01 -5.68
C ALA A 219 1.45 -12.51 -5.98
N SER A 220 2.30 -12.62 -4.96
CA SER A 220 3.72 -12.94 -5.06
C SER A 220 4.00 -14.33 -5.69
N PRO A 221 5.09 -14.48 -6.48
CA PRO A 221 5.45 -15.76 -7.10
C PRO A 221 5.75 -16.88 -6.10
N LYS A 222 5.53 -18.15 -6.49
CA LYS A 222 5.77 -19.34 -5.65
C LYS A 222 7.25 -19.60 -5.37
N VAL A 223 8.11 -19.06 -6.22
CA VAL A 223 9.57 -19.18 -6.12
C VAL A 223 10.12 -17.77 -6.24
N ALA A 224 10.91 -17.36 -5.26
CA ALA A 224 11.64 -16.09 -5.30
C ALA A 224 12.50 -16.07 -6.56
N GLN A 225 12.31 -15.06 -7.42
CA GLN A 225 13.12 -14.96 -8.64
C GLN A 225 14.51 -14.41 -8.32
N ASN A 226 14.63 -13.60 -7.26
CA ASN A 226 15.87 -13.11 -6.68
C ASN A 226 15.97 -13.40 -5.17
N PRO A 227 17.18 -13.39 -4.57
CA PRO A 227 17.35 -13.50 -3.13
C PRO A 227 16.67 -12.32 -2.40
N GLY A 228 15.63 -12.60 -1.62
CA GLY A 228 14.86 -11.59 -0.88
C GLY A 228 13.51 -11.21 -1.50
N ASP A 229 13.16 -11.74 -2.68
CA ASP A 229 11.84 -11.48 -3.27
C ASP A 229 10.72 -12.12 -2.43
N PRO A 230 9.57 -11.44 -2.28
CA PRO A 230 8.44 -11.99 -1.57
C PRO A 230 7.91 -13.26 -2.28
N THR A 231 7.76 -14.34 -1.52
CA THR A 231 7.23 -15.62 -2.00
C THR A 231 5.77 -15.80 -1.61
N GLY A 232 4.94 -16.28 -2.53
CA GLY A 232 3.50 -16.36 -2.38
C GLY A 232 2.83 -17.50 -3.14
N LEU A 233 1.54 -17.35 -3.42
CA LEU A 233 0.72 -18.36 -4.09
C LEU A 233 0.71 -18.26 -5.63
N ALA A 234 1.45 -17.31 -6.21
CA ALA A 234 1.58 -17.03 -7.65
C ALA A 234 0.24 -16.88 -8.38
N MET A 235 -0.75 -16.27 -7.75
CA MET A 235 -2.03 -15.99 -8.43
C MET A 235 -1.91 -14.81 -9.42
N GLY A 236 -0.89 -13.97 -9.23
CA GLY A 236 -0.68 -12.73 -9.98
C GLY A 236 -1.56 -11.59 -9.47
N THR A 237 -1.03 -10.37 -9.45
CA THR A 237 -1.70 -9.16 -8.95
C THR A 237 -3.08 -8.94 -9.56
N PHE A 238 -3.22 -9.17 -10.87
CA PHE A 238 -4.48 -9.01 -11.59
C PHE A 238 -5.57 -10.01 -11.16
N THR A 239 -5.25 -11.31 -11.13
CA THR A 239 -6.21 -12.36 -10.78
C THR A 239 -6.67 -12.22 -9.34
N THR A 240 -5.73 -11.94 -8.43
CA THR A 240 -6.03 -11.67 -7.02
C THR A 240 -6.98 -10.48 -6.92
N SER A 241 -6.66 -9.34 -7.54
CA SER A 241 -7.52 -8.15 -7.52
C SER A 241 -8.94 -8.43 -8.04
N LEU A 242 -9.08 -9.20 -9.13
CA LEU A 242 -10.39 -9.54 -9.70
C LEU A 242 -11.24 -10.40 -8.75
N ILE A 243 -10.63 -11.40 -8.11
CA ILE A 243 -11.30 -12.26 -7.13
C ILE A 243 -11.79 -11.44 -5.94
N PHE A 244 -10.92 -10.62 -5.36
CA PHE A 244 -11.30 -9.79 -4.21
C PHE A 244 -12.37 -8.76 -4.58
N LEU A 245 -12.27 -8.12 -5.74
CA LEU A 245 -13.29 -7.18 -6.22
C LEU A 245 -14.64 -7.88 -6.42
N GLY A 246 -14.64 -9.11 -6.95
CA GLY A 246 -15.83 -9.96 -7.04
C GLY A 246 -16.44 -10.31 -5.68
N LEU A 247 -15.61 -10.66 -4.69
CA LEU A 247 -16.05 -10.95 -3.32
C LEU A 247 -16.59 -9.70 -2.61
N ILE A 248 -15.97 -8.53 -2.81
CA ILE A 248 -16.49 -7.25 -2.32
C ILE A 248 -17.87 -7.01 -2.94
N LEU A 249 -18.00 -7.12 -4.26
CA LEU A 249 -19.27 -6.90 -4.95
C LEU A 249 -20.35 -7.86 -4.43
N ALA A 250 -20.05 -9.15 -4.29
CA ALA A 250 -20.97 -10.14 -3.75
C ALA A 250 -21.42 -9.78 -2.33
N THR A 251 -20.48 -9.36 -1.47
CA THR A 251 -20.77 -8.95 -0.09
C THR A 251 -21.59 -7.66 -0.05
N VAL A 252 -21.29 -6.67 -0.89
CA VAL A 252 -22.07 -5.42 -1.01
C VAL A 252 -23.49 -5.72 -1.49
N VAL A 253 -23.67 -6.60 -2.48
CA VAL A 253 -25.00 -7.01 -2.95
C VAL A 253 -25.76 -7.72 -1.82
N TYR A 254 -25.12 -8.65 -1.13
CA TYR A 254 -25.71 -9.34 0.02
C TYR A 254 -26.16 -8.36 1.11
N LEU A 255 -25.31 -7.42 1.50
CA LEU A 255 -25.63 -6.40 2.51
C LEU A 255 -26.72 -5.43 2.04
N THR A 256 -26.71 -5.07 0.76
CA THR A 256 -27.76 -4.22 0.16
C THR A 256 -29.13 -4.89 0.20
N VAL A 257 -29.19 -6.21 -0.03
CA VAL A 257 -30.43 -7.00 -0.01
C VAL A 257 -30.87 -7.31 1.42
N THR A 258 -29.97 -7.79 2.28
CA THR A 258 -30.31 -8.24 3.63
C THR A 258 -30.44 -7.12 4.65
N ARG A 259 -29.78 -5.97 4.42
CA ARG A 259 -29.67 -4.85 5.36
C ARG A 259 -29.19 -5.26 6.76
N ALA A 260 -28.45 -6.36 6.84
CA ALA A 260 -27.94 -6.91 8.10
C ALA A 260 -26.94 -5.99 8.81
N ASP A 261 -26.43 -4.97 8.10
CA ASP A 261 -25.48 -3.96 8.53
C ASP A 261 -26.11 -2.61 8.88
N VAL A 262 -27.45 -2.49 8.83
CA VAL A 262 -28.15 -1.27 9.24
C VAL A 262 -28.31 -1.28 10.77
N THR A 263 -27.72 -0.28 11.45
CA THR A 263 -27.75 -0.14 12.92
C THR A 263 -29.15 -0.31 13.53
N GLU A 264 -30.18 0.30 12.93
CA GLU A 264 -31.57 0.19 13.44
C GLU A 264 -32.11 -1.26 13.42
N SER A 265 -31.75 -2.03 12.39
CA SER A 265 -32.16 -3.44 12.27
C SER A 265 -31.38 -4.35 13.24
N TYR A 266 -30.12 -4.00 13.52
CA TYR A 266 -29.28 -4.72 14.48
C TYR A 266 -29.69 -4.45 15.93
N GLU A 267 -29.86 -3.19 16.33
CA GLU A 267 -30.32 -2.82 17.67
C GLU A 267 -31.71 -3.40 18.00
N ALA A 268 -32.58 -3.53 17.00
CA ALA A 268 -33.89 -4.17 17.16
C ALA A 268 -33.82 -5.68 17.42
N THR A 269 -32.73 -6.35 17.01
CA THR A 269 -32.56 -7.81 17.13
C THR A 269 -31.56 -8.22 18.21
N HIS A 270 -30.70 -7.32 18.67
CA HIS A 270 -29.61 -7.62 19.61
C HIS A 270 -29.67 -6.68 20.82
N ALA A 271 -29.94 -7.23 22.01
CA ALA A 271 -29.87 -6.48 23.25
C ALA A 271 -28.41 -6.11 23.59
N THR A 272 -28.11 -4.82 23.72
CA THR A 272 -26.80 -4.33 24.17
C THR A 272 -26.52 -4.74 25.61
N GLN A 273 -25.70 -5.77 25.82
CA GLN A 273 -25.06 -6.06 27.10
C GLN A 273 -23.64 -5.50 27.12
N VAL A 274 -23.48 -4.23 27.47
CA VAL A 274 -22.19 -3.69 27.90
C VAL A 274 -22.25 -3.47 29.41
N THR A 275 -21.77 -4.47 30.17
CA THR A 275 -21.52 -4.28 31.60
C THR A 275 -20.17 -3.60 31.77
N SER A 276 -20.14 -2.27 31.67
CA SER A 276 -18.92 -1.49 31.86
C SER A 276 -18.50 -1.53 33.34
N ASN A 277 -17.55 -2.41 33.68
CA ASN A 277 -16.89 -2.37 34.97
C ASN A 277 -15.60 -1.53 34.85
N PRO A 278 -15.50 -0.36 35.49
CA PRO A 278 -14.36 0.54 35.34
C PRO A 278 -13.02 -0.08 35.81
N ARG A 279 -13.05 -1.09 36.69
CA ARG A 279 -11.84 -1.86 37.03
C ARG A 279 -11.37 -2.74 35.87
N LYS A 280 -12.30 -3.40 35.18
CA LYS A 280 -11.98 -4.24 34.01
C LYS A 280 -11.45 -3.38 32.86
N GLU A 281 -12.01 -2.20 32.66
CA GLU A 281 -11.55 -1.25 31.64
C GLU A 281 -10.10 -0.79 31.91
N ARG A 282 -9.76 -0.44 33.15
CA ARG A 282 -8.36 -0.08 33.54
C ARG A 282 -7.38 -1.24 33.36
N ILE A 283 -7.79 -2.46 33.74
CA ILE A 283 -6.97 -3.66 33.54
C ILE A 283 -6.77 -3.93 32.04
N ALA A 284 -7.82 -3.77 31.24
CA ALA A 284 -7.73 -3.93 29.79
C ALA A 284 -6.86 -2.86 29.12
N LEU A 285 -6.88 -1.61 29.61
CA LEU A 285 -5.97 -0.55 29.17
C LEU A 285 -4.50 -0.92 29.46
N ALA A 286 -4.20 -1.45 30.65
CA ALA A 286 -2.88 -1.99 30.93
C ALA A 286 -2.53 -3.16 30.00
N GLY A 287 -3.52 -4.01 29.66
CA GLY A 287 -3.40 -5.06 28.66
C GLY A 287 -2.99 -4.55 27.27
N PHE A 288 -3.57 -3.45 26.79
CA PHE A 288 -3.13 -2.81 25.54
C PHE A 288 -1.70 -2.28 25.63
N GLY A 289 -1.32 -1.67 26.76
CA GLY A 289 0.05 -1.22 26.99
C GLY A 289 1.07 -2.37 26.96
N LEU A 290 0.74 -3.48 27.63
CA LEU A 290 1.56 -4.70 27.60
C LEU A 290 1.66 -5.28 26.19
N LEU A 291 0.55 -5.31 25.45
CA LEU A 291 0.53 -5.79 24.07
C LEU A 291 1.43 -4.93 23.19
N ALA A 292 1.37 -3.60 23.31
CA ALA A 292 2.22 -2.69 22.56
C ALA A 292 3.71 -2.88 22.88
N VAL A 293 4.07 -3.02 24.16
CA VAL A 293 5.45 -3.30 24.58
C VAL A 293 5.93 -4.65 24.03
N ALA A 294 5.09 -5.68 24.09
CA ALA A 294 5.40 -7.00 23.54
C ALA A 294 5.62 -6.95 22.02
N THR A 295 4.78 -6.22 21.28
CA THR A 295 4.95 -6.00 19.84
C THR A 295 6.26 -5.28 19.54
N ALA A 296 6.56 -4.18 20.23
CA ALA A 296 7.80 -3.44 20.03
C ALA A 296 9.03 -4.31 20.35
N THR A 297 8.97 -5.10 21.43
CA THR A 297 10.05 -6.03 21.80
C THR A 297 10.25 -7.10 20.73
N LEU A 298 9.16 -7.66 20.19
CA LEU A 298 9.20 -8.64 19.11
C LEU A 298 9.82 -8.05 17.85
N LEU A 299 9.43 -6.83 17.45
CA LEU A 299 9.95 -6.16 16.26
C LEU A 299 11.44 -5.82 16.41
N VAL A 300 11.86 -5.33 17.58
CA VAL A 300 13.29 -5.08 17.87
C VAL A 300 14.10 -6.37 17.85
N TRP A 301 13.55 -7.45 18.43
CA TRP A 301 14.20 -8.76 18.40
C TRP A 301 14.31 -9.31 16.98
N ALA A 302 13.25 -9.20 16.18
CA ALA A 302 13.23 -9.65 14.79
C ALA A 302 14.20 -8.84 13.93
N HIS A 303 14.27 -7.52 14.14
CA HIS A 303 15.25 -6.65 13.48
C HIS A 303 16.70 -7.03 13.79
N GLY A 304 16.96 -7.51 15.01
CA GLY A 304 18.29 -7.98 15.42
C GLY A 304 18.69 -9.34 14.85
N GLN A 305 17.78 -10.08 14.21
CA GLN A 305 18.12 -11.35 13.56
C GLN A 305 18.77 -11.09 12.19
N PRO A 306 19.70 -11.95 11.72
CA PRO A 306 20.22 -11.85 10.37
C PRO A 306 19.09 -12.09 9.36
N HIS A 307 18.73 -11.07 8.62
CA HIS A 307 17.79 -11.15 7.51
C HIS A 307 18.30 -10.29 6.36
N VAL A 308 17.98 -10.73 5.14
CA VAL A 308 18.14 -9.88 3.96
C VAL A 308 16.84 -9.08 3.89
N GLY A 309 16.91 -7.77 4.05
CA GLY A 309 15.73 -6.92 3.81
C GLY A 309 15.23 -7.13 2.37
N PRO A 310 13.94 -6.86 2.09
CA PRO A 310 13.48 -6.80 0.71
C PRO A 310 14.44 -5.88 -0.05
N ALA A 311 14.90 -6.33 -1.23
CA ALA A 311 15.68 -5.45 -2.09
C ALA A 311 14.88 -4.14 -2.24
N PRO A 312 15.50 -2.95 -2.15
CA PRO A 312 14.79 -1.73 -2.46
C PRO A 312 14.12 -1.92 -3.81
N GLU A 313 12.85 -1.52 -3.93
CA GLU A 313 12.15 -1.44 -5.21
C GLU A 313 12.94 -0.45 -6.08
N THR A 314 13.97 -0.98 -6.71
CA THR A 314 14.72 -0.31 -7.73
C THR A 314 13.73 -0.17 -8.87
N ASP A 315 13.50 1.06 -9.32
CA ASP A 315 12.70 1.43 -10.49
C ASP A 315 12.40 0.23 -11.36
N THR A 316 11.12 -0.17 -11.44
CA THR A 316 10.61 -1.37 -12.13
C THR A 316 11.06 -1.42 -13.58
N THR A 317 12.30 -1.84 -13.77
CA THR A 317 12.80 -2.61 -14.88
C THR A 317 13.33 -3.86 -14.21
N SER A 318 12.42 -4.81 -13.94
CA SER A 318 12.82 -6.18 -13.60
C SER A 318 13.64 -6.71 -14.78
N ALA A 319 14.93 -6.44 -14.75
CA ALA A 319 15.89 -6.94 -15.71
C ALA A 319 15.92 -8.44 -15.50
N VAL A 320 15.31 -9.19 -16.41
CA VAL A 320 15.63 -10.61 -16.56
C VAL A 320 17.14 -10.64 -16.81
N GLN A 321 17.91 -11.08 -15.81
CA GLN A 321 19.36 -11.12 -15.91
C GLN A 321 19.72 -12.35 -16.75
N LEU A 322 19.77 -12.12 -18.07
CA LEU A 322 20.16 -13.12 -19.05
C LEU A 322 21.67 -13.30 -19.02
N ALA A 323 22.15 -14.51 -19.36
CA ALA A 323 23.58 -14.74 -19.49
C ALA A 323 24.19 -13.81 -20.57
N PRO A 324 25.47 -13.42 -20.45
CA PRO A 324 26.14 -12.52 -21.39
C PRO A 324 25.90 -12.91 -22.86
N GLY A 325 25.50 -11.95 -23.69
CA GLY A 325 25.22 -12.14 -25.12
C GLY A 325 23.93 -12.91 -25.46
N GLN A 326 23.16 -13.42 -24.48
CA GLN A 326 21.85 -14.03 -24.76
C GLN A 326 20.78 -13.00 -25.09
N ALA A 327 20.84 -11.82 -24.47
CA ALA A 327 19.85 -10.75 -24.64
C ALA A 327 19.81 -10.17 -26.07
N VAL A 328 20.89 -10.33 -26.83
CA VAL A 328 21.02 -9.82 -28.21
C VAL A 328 20.93 -10.90 -29.28
N LYS A 329 20.68 -12.17 -28.89
CA LYS A 329 20.73 -13.34 -29.79
C LYS A 329 19.76 -13.23 -30.98
N HIS A 330 18.63 -12.58 -30.76
CA HIS A 330 17.57 -12.41 -31.76
C HIS A 330 17.60 -11.03 -32.44
N PHE A 331 18.57 -10.18 -32.10
CA PHE A 331 18.73 -8.85 -32.69
C PHE A 331 19.62 -8.88 -33.95
N PRO A 332 19.39 -7.97 -34.92
CA PRO A 332 20.24 -7.87 -36.10
C PRO A 332 21.70 -7.54 -35.71
N PRO A 333 22.70 -8.34 -36.13
CA PRO A 333 24.10 -8.14 -35.73
C PRO A 333 24.65 -6.75 -36.07
N ALA A 334 24.19 -6.13 -37.15
CA ALA A 334 24.59 -4.79 -37.55
C ALA A 334 24.17 -3.71 -36.52
N LYS A 335 22.95 -3.85 -35.94
CA LYS A 335 22.44 -2.91 -34.94
C LYS A 335 23.15 -3.08 -33.60
N VAL A 336 23.33 -4.33 -33.17
CA VAL A 336 24.12 -4.66 -31.96
C VAL A 336 25.57 -4.18 -32.09
N GLY A 337 26.17 -4.32 -33.28
CA GLY A 337 27.52 -3.81 -33.56
C GLY A 337 27.64 -2.28 -33.47
N ALA A 338 26.61 -1.55 -33.92
CA ALA A 338 26.56 -0.09 -33.79
C ALA A 338 26.49 0.35 -32.31
N LEU A 339 25.61 -0.28 -31.51
CA LEU A 339 25.50 -0.03 -30.07
C LEU A 339 26.83 -0.32 -29.36
N ARG A 340 27.47 -1.46 -29.67
CA ARG A 340 28.77 -1.84 -29.10
C ARG A 340 29.87 -0.83 -29.43
N THR A 341 29.85 -0.29 -30.65
CA THR A 341 30.84 0.69 -31.09
C THR A 341 30.72 1.98 -30.29
N LEU A 342 29.50 2.47 -30.07
CA LEU A 342 29.25 3.66 -29.26
C LEU A 342 29.57 3.44 -27.78
N ALA A 343 29.17 2.30 -27.20
CA ALA A 343 29.53 1.94 -25.82
C ALA A 343 31.05 1.80 -25.63
N SER A 344 31.76 1.21 -26.60
CA SER A 344 33.22 1.09 -26.56
C SER A 344 33.92 2.44 -26.70
N THR A 345 33.36 3.33 -27.52
CA THR A 345 33.87 4.71 -27.69
C THR A 345 33.71 5.49 -26.38
N SER A 346 32.51 5.45 -25.78
CA SER A 346 32.25 6.07 -24.49
C SER A 346 33.19 5.54 -23.39
N LEU A 347 33.43 4.22 -23.34
CA LEU A 347 34.37 3.63 -22.38
C LEU A 347 35.82 4.05 -22.61
N LYS A 348 36.24 4.19 -23.87
CA LYS A 348 37.58 4.65 -24.23
C LYS A 348 37.79 6.10 -23.80
N ASP A 349 36.81 6.95 -24.03
CA ASP A 349 36.87 8.38 -23.71
C ASP A 349 36.78 8.62 -22.20
N ALA A 350 35.98 7.83 -21.49
CA ALA A 350 35.95 7.84 -20.02
C ALA A 350 37.32 7.50 -19.41
N ARG A 351 38.03 6.51 -19.99
CA ARG A 351 39.37 6.09 -19.55
C ARG A 351 40.49 7.06 -19.91
N SER A 352 40.34 7.81 -21.00
CA SER A 352 41.31 8.82 -21.42
C SER A 352 41.17 10.13 -20.64
N GLY A 353 40.14 10.26 -19.80
CA GLY A 353 39.81 11.47 -19.07
C GLY A 353 39.00 12.48 -19.89
N ASP A 354 38.53 12.12 -21.08
CA ASP A 354 37.64 12.94 -21.91
C ASP A 354 36.17 12.74 -21.51
N ALA A 355 35.77 13.41 -20.43
CA ALA A 355 34.41 13.35 -19.92
C ALA A 355 33.35 13.86 -20.92
N ALA A 356 33.71 14.85 -21.75
CA ALA A 356 32.81 15.42 -22.75
C ALA A 356 32.59 14.45 -23.91
N GLY A 357 33.66 13.80 -24.39
CA GLY A 357 33.59 12.74 -25.40
C GLY A 357 32.79 11.52 -24.89
N ALA A 358 33.04 11.09 -23.65
CA ALA A 358 32.33 9.97 -23.03
C ALA A 358 30.82 10.22 -22.94
N HIS A 359 30.42 11.41 -22.50
CA HIS A 359 29.01 11.82 -22.41
C HIS A 359 28.37 11.94 -23.80
N ALA A 360 29.06 12.52 -24.79
CA ALA A 360 28.53 12.63 -26.16
C ALA A 360 28.31 11.25 -26.81
N ALA A 361 29.22 10.30 -26.58
CA ALA A 361 29.08 8.93 -27.05
C ALA A 361 27.94 8.18 -26.32
N ALA A 362 27.77 8.40 -25.01
CA ALA A 362 26.65 7.84 -24.24
C ALA A 362 25.29 8.41 -24.69
N GLN A 363 25.22 9.71 -25.00
CA GLN A 363 24.02 10.32 -25.58
C GLN A 363 23.69 9.73 -26.96
N SER A 364 24.69 9.60 -27.83
CA SER A 364 24.51 9.00 -29.15
C SER A 364 24.04 7.54 -29.06
N LEU A 365 24.50 6.82 -28.04
CA LEU A 365 24.07 5.45 -27.74
C LEU A 365 22.59 5.40 -27.30
N ARG A 366 22.16 6.34 -26.44
CA ARG A 366 20.74 6.51 -26.05
C ARG A 366 19.86 6.81 -27.25
N ASP A 367 20.23 7.80 -28.05
CA ASP A 367 19.45 8.24 -29.22
C ASP A 367 19.28 7.09 -30.23
N LEU A 368 20.34 6.29 -30.45
CA LEU A 368 20.30 5.12 -31.33
C LEU A 368 19.41 4.01 -30.76
N TRP A 369 19.47 3.76 -29.45
CA TRP A 369 18.65 2.75 -28.76
C TRP A 369 17.15 3.07 -28.89
N ASP A 370 16.77 4.32 -28.64
CA ASP A 370 15.39 4.78 -28.77
C ASP A 370 14.90 4.72 -30.22
N ALA A 371 15.73 5.15 -31.18
CA ALA A 371 15.39 5.09 -32.60
C ALA A 371 15.14 3.64 -33.08
N ASP A 372 15.84 2.68 -32.49
CA ASP A 372 15.74 1.27 -32.86
C ASP A 372 14.65 0.49 -32.10
N GLN A 373 14.01 1.08 -31.08
CA GLN A 373 12.99 0.44 -30.25
C GLN A 373 11.91 -0.26 -31.08
N GLY A 374 11.29 0.45 -32.03
CA GLY A 374 10.21 -0.09 -32.86
C GLY A 374 10.61 -1.28 -33.76
N SER A 375 11.91 -1.50 -33.94
CA SER A 375 12.47 -2.61 -34.73
C SER A 375 13.04 -3.74 -33.88
N LEU A 376 13.52 -3.47 -32.67
CA LEU A 376 14.17 -4.45 -31.79
C LEU A 376 13.19 -5.08 -30.80
N GLN A 377 12.29 -4.28 -30.22
CA GLN A 377 11.33 -4.73 -29.21
C GLN A 377 10.44 -5.89 -29.67
N PRO A 378 9.92 -5.93 -30.92
CA PRO A 378 9.10 -7.05 -31.40
C PRO A 378 9.87 -8.33 -31.68
N LEU A 379 11.21 -8.28 -31.84
CA LEU A 379 12.03 -9.44 -32.18
C LEU A 379 12.32 -10.31 -30.97
N ASP A 380 12.55 -9.68 -29.81
CA ASP A 380 12.73 -10.37 -28.53
C ASP A 380 12.44 -9.40 -27.38
N GLN A 381 11.24 -9.50 -26.82
CA GLN A 381 10.80 -8.65 -25.73
C GLN A 381 11.64 -8.89 -24.46
N THR A 382 12.12 -10.11 -24.22
CA THR A 382 12.88 -10.44 -23.01
C THR A 382 14.31 -9.90 -23.11
N GLY A 383 14.93 -10.08 -24.27
CA GLY A 383 16.23 -9.49 -24.60
C GLY A 383 16.18 -7.97 -24.60
N TRP A 384 15.12 -7.38 -25.14
CA TRP A 384 14.93 -5.92 -25.15
C TRP A 384 14.85 -5.37 -23.74
N THR A 385 13.97 -5.91 -22.88
CA THR A 385 13.83 -5.43 -21.49
C THR A 385 15.12 -5.58 -20.68
N SER A 386 15.90 -6.63 -20.95
CA SER A 386 17.21 -6.85 -20.30
C SER A 386 18.23 -5.77 -20.68
N ILE A 387 18.39 -5.48 -21.97
CA ILE A 387 19.32 -4.44 -22.45
C ILE A 387 18.82 -3.04 -22.09
N ASP A 388 17.52 -2.80 -22.13
CA ASP A 388 16.91 -1.52 -21.75
C ASP A 388 17.23 -1.15 -20.29
N ALA A 389 17.11 -2.13 -19.38
CA ALA A 389 17.47 -1.94 -17.98
C ALA A 389 18.96 -1.66 -17.77
N GLN A 390 19.85 -2.27 -18.56
CA GLN A 390 21.28 -2.00 -18.51
C GLN A 390 21.63 -0.64 -19.13
N MET A 391 20.92 -0.24 -20.18
CA MET A 391 21.03 1.07 -20.79
C MET A 391 20.65 2.15 -19.78
N ASP A 392 19.54 1.97 -19.06
CA ASP A 392 19.06 2.89 -18.04
C ASP A 392 20.08 3.08 -16.90
N LYS A 393 20.61 1.98 -16.35
CA LYS A 393 21.68 2.03 -15.34
C LYS A 393 22.89 2.82 -15.81
N MET A 394 23.33 2.58 -17.05
CA MET A 394 24.45 3.31 -17.64
C MET A 394 24.11 4.80 -17.79
N LEU A 395 22.95 5.17 -18.34
CA LEU A 395 22.56 6.56 -18.54
C LEU A 395 22.40 7.33 -17.23
N LYS A 396 21.93 6.67 -16.18
CA LYS A 396 21.89 7.21 -14.82
C LYS A 396 23.28 7.62 -14.31
N THR A 397 24.35 6.92 -14.68
CA THR A 397 25.72 7.32 -14.32
C THR A 397 26.23 8.54 -15.08
N PHE A 398 25.67 8.83 -16.26
CA PHE A 398 25.99 10.00 -17.07
C PHE A 398 25.06 11.19 -16.80
N GLY A 399 23.97 11.01 -16.04
CA GLY A 399 22.95 12.03 -15.84
C GLY A 399 22.13 12.32 -17.11
N ILE A 400 22.07 11.35 -18.03
CA ILE A 400 21.28 11.44 -19.26
C ILE A 400 19.88 10.90 -18.96
N ASP A 401 18.84 11.67 -19.31
CA ASP A 401 17.42 11.38 -19.02
C ASP A 401 17.09 11.22 -17.52
N HIS A 402 18.03 11.61 -16.64
CA HIS A 402 17.91 11.51 -15.20
C HIS A 402 18.25 12.85 -14.54
N PRO A 403 17.55 13.25 -13.45
CA PRO A 403 17.79 14.52 -12.76
C PRO A 403 19.08 14.54 -11.92
N ASN A 404 19.81 13.43 -11.85
CA ASN A 404 20.99 13.26 -11.00
C ASN A 404 22.25 13.85 -11.67
N PRO A 405 23.18 14.43 -10.89
CA PRO A 405 24.48 14.84 -11.44
C PRO A 405 25.27 13.61 -11.94
N PRO A 406 26.15 13.77 -12.95
CA PRO A 406 27.00 12.69 -13.44
C PRO A 406 27.80 12.06 -12.30
N MET A 407 27.81 10.73 -12.26
CA MET A 407 28.51 9.93 -11.25
C MET A 407 30.03 9.90 -11.52
N SER A 408 30.79 9.25 -10.63
CA SER A 408 32.24 9.15 -10.79
C SER A 408 32.63 8.37 -12.07
N PRO A 409 33.77 8.69 -12.71
CA PRO A 409 34.25 7.97 -13.89
C PRO A 409 34.40 6.45 -13.65
N ALA A 410 34.74 6.04 -12.43
CA ALA A 410 34.83 4.63 -12.06
C ALA A 410 33.48 3.89 -12.12
N GLN A 411 32.38 4.58 -11.78
CA GLN A 411 31.03 4.03 -11.88
C GLN A 411 30.55 3.99 -13.34
N GLN A 412 30.81 5.06 -14.10
CA GLN A 412 30.53 5.09 -15.55
C GLN A 412 31.25 3.96 -16.29
N GLU A 413 32.53 3.72 -15.99
CA GLU A 413 33.29 2.60 -16.54
C GLU A 413 32.72 1.24 -16.17
N THR A 414 32.16 1.10 -14.96
CA THR A 414 31.63 -0.18 -14.46
C THR A 414 30.35 -0.54 -15.22
N GLU A 415 29.43 0.40 -15.35
CA GLU A 415 28.17 0.17 -16.07
C GLU A 415 28.40 0.02 -17.59
N LEU A 416 29.33 0.76 -18.19
CA LEU A 416 29.70 0.57 -19.60
C LEU A 416 30.30 -0.81 -19.86
N LYS A 417 31.09 -1.37 -18.94
CA LYS A 417 31.61 -2.74 -19.05
C LYS A 417 30.50 -3.78 -18.92
N ALA A 418 29.54 -3.55 -18.01
CA ALA A 418 28.38 -4.42 -17.85
C ALA A 418 27.55 -4.44 -19.14
N LEU A 419 27.22 -3.27 -19.69
CA LEU A 419 26.49 -3.16 -20.95
C LEU A 419 27.22 -3.82 -22.12
N LEU A 420 28.54 -3.61 -22.26
CA LEU A 420 29.34 -4.27 -23.30
C LEU A 420 29.34 -5.79 -23.16
N THR A 421 29.34 -6.30 -21.93
CA THR A 421 29.30 -7.75 -21.65
C THR A 421 27.96 -8.35 -22.09
N ASP A 422 26.86 -7.64 -21.86
CA ASP A 422 25.52 -8.11 -22.23
C ASP A 422 25.25 -7.97 -23.74
N LEU A 423 25.86 -6.98 -24.39
CA LEU A 423 25.85 -6.81 -25.84
C LEU A 423 26.72 -7.84 -26.59
N GLY A 424 27.54 -8.64 -25.89
CA GLY A 424 28.26 -9.83 -26.38
C GLY A 424 29.53 -9.58 -27.19
#